data_AF-A0A7S4UBV3-F1
#
_entry.id   AF-A0A7S4UBV3-F1
#
_cell.length_a   1.000
_cell.length_b   1.000
_cell.length_c   1.000
_cell.angle_alpha   90.00
_cell.angle_beta   90.00
_cell.angle_gamma   90.00
#
_symmetry.space_group_name_H-M   'P 1'
#
loop_
_entity.id
_entity.type
_entity.pdbx_description
1 polymer ?
#
loop_
_entity_poly.entity_id
_entity_poly.type
_entity_poly.pdbx_seq_one_letter_code
_entity_poly.pdbx_strand_id
1 'polypeptide(L)'
;MGTNIIKQEIPFEMGIAYLRCMIYILPAENLSVFIYLFRFLGLVLFEEENRMTADNLGIVFGPILLRPKVETVETALSFATVSKVIALCVQYFDFIETAPEPEEMEEVKANEDYFPDGMEEIEEGSEGDKPKEAFEDQFKRITSRKKEEEEDEEEEEE
;
A
#
# COMPACT_ATOMS: atom_id res chain seq x y z
N MET A 1 -1.21 29.08 -23.84
CA MET A 1 -1.91 27.80 -23.97
C MET A 1 -1.71 27.07 -22.66
N GLY A 2 -2.67 27.18 -21.75
CA GLY A 2 -2.59 26.53 -20.44
C GLY A 2 -2.94 25.07 -20.61
N THR A 3 -1.99 24.19 -20.29
CA THR A 3 -2.24 22.77 -20.13
C THR A 3 -3.12 22.60 -18.91
N ASN A 4 -4.43 22.44 -19.13
CA ASN A 4 -5.34 21.88 -18.15
C ASN A 4 -4.92 20.43 -17.94
N ILE A 5 -3.99 20.22 -17.01
CA ILE A 5 -3.80 18.92 -16.37
C ILE A 5 -5.02 18.77 -15.47
N ILE A 6 -6.07 18.17 -16.02
CA ILE A 6 -7.15 17.61 -15.21
C ILE A 6 -6.44 16.55 -14.38
N LYS A 7 -6.18 16.84 -13.10
CA LYS A 7 -5.87 15.80 -12.12
C LYS A 7 -7.07 14.88 -12.15
N GLN A 8 -6.96 13.78 -12.87
CA GLN A 8 -8.00 12.76 -12.91
C GLN A 8 -8.08 12.24 -11.48
N GLU A 9 -9.14 12.61 -10.77
CA GLU A 9 -9.39 12.09 -9.42
C GLU A 9 -9.57 10.59 -9.57
N ILE A 10 -8.59 9.84 -9.11
CA ILE A 10 -8.64 8.39 -9.01
C ILE A 10 -9.92 8.05 -8.23
N PRO A 11 -10.85 7.25 -8.80
CA PRO A 11 -12.03 6.80 -8.07
C PRO A 11 -11.62 6.21 -6.72
N PHE A 12 -12.37 6.53 -5.67
CA PHE A 12 -11.98 6.20 -4.29
C PHE A 12 -11.69 4.69 -4.12
N GLU A 13 -12.52 3.85 -4.72
CA GLU A 13 -12.39 2.39 -4.73
C GLU A 13 -11.10 1.93 -5.43
N MET A 14 -10.75 2.56 -6.56
CA MET A 14 -9.48 2.30 -7.25
C MET A 14 -8.28 2.74 -6.40
N GLY A 15 -8.39 3.84 -5.67
CA GLY A 15 -7.34 4.33 -4.78
C GLY A 15 -7.03 3.34 -3.65
N ILE A 16 -8.05 2.69 -3.08
CA ILE A 16 -7.88 1.66 -2.05
C ILE A 16 -7.30 0.37 -2.62
N ALA A 17 -7.75 -0.07 -3.80
CA ALA A 17 -7.16 -1.23 -4.49
C ALA A 17 -5.68 -1.03 -4.81
N TYR A 18 -5.33 0.17 -5.29
CA TYR A 18 -3.93 0.54 -5.53
C TYR A 18 -3.11 0.56 -4.23
N LEU A 19 -3.65 1.15 -3.15
CA LEU A 19 -3.00 1.17 -1.84
C LEU A 19 -2.73 -0.24 -1.33
N ARG A 20 -3.68 -1.16 -1.51
CA ARG A 20 -3.52 -2.58 -1.19
C ARG A 20 -2.37 -3.21 -1.98
N CYS A 21 -2.33 -3.00 -3.30
CA CYS A 21 -1.23 -3.47 -4.14
C CYS A 21 0.11 -2.90 -3.66
N MET A 22 0.17 -1.62 -3.27
CA MET A 22 1.39 -0.98 -2.75
C MET A 22 1.84 -1.52 -1.39
N ILE A 23 0.92 -1.99 -0.55
CA ILE A 23 1.27 -2.64 0.71
C ILE A 23 1.86 -4.03 0.42
N TYR A 24 1.28 -4.74 -0.54
CA TYR A 24 1.73 -6.07 -0.97
C TYR A 24 3.00 -6.08 -1.81
N ILE A 25 3.70 -4.95 -1.96
CA ILE A 25 5.04 -4.85 -2.58
C ILE A 25 6.13 -4.49 -1.56
N LEU A 26 5.72 -4.31 -0.29
CA LEU A 26 6.66 -4.11 0.81
C LEU A 26 7.43 -5.41 1.08
N PRO A 27 8.75 -5.34 1.34
CA PRO A 27 9.53 -6.50 1.77
C PRO A 27 8.79 -7.37 2.80
N ALA A 28 8.95 -8.68 2.72
CA ALA A 28 8.09 -9.63 3.44
C ALA A 28 8.03 -9.37 4.96
N GLU A 29 9.15 -8.95 5.55
CA GLU A 29 9.27 -8.56 6.94
C GLU A 29 8.43 -7.32 7.26
N ASN A 30 8.50 -6.30 6.40
CA ASN A 30 7.73 -5.06 6.52
C ASN A 30 6.24 -5.32 6.33
N LEU A 31 5.85 -6.13 5.33
CA LEU A 31 4.46 -6.53 5.13
C LEU A 31 3.92 -7.25 6.38
N SER A 32 4.69 -8.19 6.94
CA SER A 32 4.27 -8.94 8.14
C SER A 32 4.04 -8.01 9.33
N VAL A 33 4.92 -7.05 9.55
CA VAL A 33 4.77 -6.03 10.60
C VAL A 33 3.57 -5.13 10.33
N PHE A 34 3.37 -4.71 9.08
CA PHE A 34 2.24 -3.90 8.66
C PHE A 34 0.91 -4.60 8.99
N ILE A 35 0.74 -5.84 8.52
CA ILE A 35 -0.48 -6.63 8.75
C ILE A 35 -0.75 -6.79 10.24
N TYR A 36 0.28 -7.14 11.03
CA TYR A 36 0.12 -7.27 12.48
C TYR A 36 -0.31 -5.96 13.16
N LEU A 37 0.34 -4.85 12.80
CA LEU A 37 0.05 -3.54 13.38
C LEU A 37 -1.38 -3.10 13.03
N PHE A 38 -1.76 -3.15 11.76
CA PHE A 38 -3.07 -2.64 11.33
C PHE A 38 -4.23 -3.52 11.79
N ARG A 39 -4.01 -4.84 11.94
CA ARG A 39 -4.98 -5.71 12.61
C ARG A 39 -5.21 -5.27 14.07
N PHE A 40 -4.13 -4.95 14.79
CA PHE A 40 -4.24 -4.41 16.16
C PHE A 40 -4.94 -3.05 16.19
N LEU A 41 -4.64 -2.15 15.25
CA LEU A 41 -5.30 -0.85 15.17
C LEU A 41 -6.79 -0.97 14.86
N GLY A 42 -7.21 -1.96 14.07
CA GLY A 42 -8.61 -2.30 13.85
C GLY A 42 -9.33 -2.69 15.14
N LEU A 43 -8.67 -3.44 16.04
CA LEU A 43 -9.24 -3.77 17.36
C LEU A 43 -9.35 -2.56 18.29
N VAL A 44 -8.46 -1.58 18.13
CA VAL A 44 -8.48 -0.31 18.89
C VAL A 44 -9.52 0.66 18.35
N LEU A 45 -10.06 0.44 17.14
CA LEU A 45 -11.08 1.29 16.54
C LEU A 45 -12.44 1.13 17.26
N PHE A 46 -12.57 1.74 18.43
CA PHE A 46 -13.77 1.65 19.26
C PHE A 46 -14.15 3.01 19.86
N GLU A 47 -14.65 3.88 18.98
CA GLU A 47 -14.92 5.30 19.25
C GLU A 47 -15.81 5.54 20.49
N GLU A 48 -16.78 4.66 20.77
CA GLU A 48 -17.73 4.85 21.87
C GLU A 48 -17.08 4.81 23.27
N GLU A 49 -16.03 4.01 23.48
CA GLU A 49 -15.37 3.88 24.79
C GLU A 49 -14.00 4.55 24.83
N ASN A 50 -13.22 4.46 23.75
CA ASN A 50 -11.85 4.98 23.73
C ASN A 50 -11.68 6.27 22.89
N ARG A 51 -12.72 6.72 22.18
CA ARG A 51 -12.73 7.93 21.33
C ARG A 51 -11.66 7.94 20.24
N MET A 52 -11.09 6.78 19.90
CA MET A 52 -10.14 6.64 18.81
C MET A 52 -10.90 6.38 17.52
N THR A 53 -10.83 7.35 16.62
CA THR A 53 -11.28 7.22 15.23
C THR A 53 -10.10 6.85 14.34
N ALA A 54 -10.39 6.36 13.13
CA ALA A 54 -9.36 6.07 12.14
C ALA A 54 -8.54 7.32 11.80
N ASP A 55 -9.16 8.50 11.76
CA ASP A 55 -8.46 9.77 11.52
C ASP A 55 -7.51 10.12 12.68
N ASN A 56 -7.92 9.91 13.95
CA ASN A 56 -7.04 10.12 15.11
C ASN A 56 -5.83 9.18 15.07
N LEU A 57 -6.05 7.91 14.70
CA LEU A 57 -4.98 6.95 14.50
C LEU A 57 -4.06 7.37 13.33
N GLY A 58 -4.64 7.84 12.23
CA GLY A 58 -3.90 8.36 11.08
C GLY A 58 -2.96 9.52 11.43
N ILE A 59 -3.42 10.47 12.23
CA ILE A 59 -2.59 11.61 12.69
C ILE A 59 -1.41 11.16 13.54
N VAL A 60 -1.61 10.17 14.42
CA VAL A 60 -0.56 9.69 15.33
C VAL A 60 0.43 8.79 14.59
N PHE A 61 -0.06 7.84 13.80
CA PHE A 61 0.77 6.84 13.13
C PHE A 61 1.34 7.29 11.78
N GLY A 62 0.70 8.25 11.11
CA GLY A 62 1.17 8.86 9.85
C GLY A 62 2.66 9.17 9.83
N PRO A 63 3.15 10.09 10.68
CA PRO A 63 4.57 10.43 10.75
C PRO A 63 5.49 9.32 11.29
N ILE A 64 4.94 8.32 12.00
CA ILE A 64 5.72 7.20 12.55
C ILE A 64 6.02 6.18 11.46
N LEU A 65 5.02 5.87 10.63
CA LEU A 65 5.10 4.82 9.62
C LEU A 65 5.64 5.31 8.28
N LEU A 66 5.28 6.53 7.86
CA LEU A 66 5.66 7.10 6.57
C LEU A 66 6.49 8.36 6.78
N ARG A 67 7.77 8.15 7.12
CA ARG A 67 8.72 9.24 7.28
C ARG A 67 9.45 9.53 5.96
N PRO A 68 9.39 10.76 5.43
CA PRO A 68 10.17 11.13 4.26
C PRO A 68 11.67 11.09 4.59
N LYS A 69 12.49 10.64 3.63
CA LYS A 69 13.95 10.57 3.78
C LYS A 69 14.59 11.95 3.96
N VAL A 70 14.01 12.97 3.33
CA VAL A 70 14.45 14.37 3.42
C VAL A 70 13.26 15.22 3.87
N GLU A 71 13.48 16.02 4.91
CA GLU A 71 12.47 16.95 5.41
C GLU A 71 12.56 18.27 4.62
N THR A 72 11.56 18.52 3.77
CA THR A 72 11.36 19.75 2.99
C THR A 72 9.99 20.37 3.26
N VAL A 73 9.77 21.60 2.78
CA VAL A 73 8.45 22.27 2.87
C VAL A 73 7.37 21.45 2.16
N GLU A 74 7.67 20.89 1.00
CA GLU A 74 6.76 20.04 0.24
C GLU A 74 6.38 18.78 1.01
N THR A 75 7.35 18.13 1.66
CA THR A 75 7.06 16.96 2.50
C THR A 75 6.26 17.32 3.75
N ALA A 76 6.47 18.51 4.32
CA ALA A 76 5.66 19.00 5.44
C ALA A 76 4.19 19.26 5.02
N LEU A 77 3.98 19.77 3.81
CA LEU A 77 2.64 19.98 3.23
C LEU A 77 1.92 18.64 2.92
N SER A 78 2.66 17.54 2.76
CA SER A 78 2.08 16.21 2.54
C SER A 78 1.58 15.50 3.79
N PHE A 79 1.81 16.06 4.99
CA PHE A 79 1.47 15.43 6.27
C PHE A 79 -0.01 15.03 6.39
N ALA A 80 -0.90 15.88 5.90
CA ALA A 80 -2.34 15.60 5.89
C ALA A 80 -2.67 14.40 4.98
N THR A 81 -2.01 14.30 3.83
CA THR A 81 -2.15 13.16 2.90
C THR A 81 -1.64 11.88 3.55
N VAL A 82 -0.46 11.92 4.18
CA VAL A 82 0.13 10.77 4.89
C VAL A 82 -0.82 10.28 5.99
N SER A 83 -1.32 11.19 6.81
CA SER A 83 -2.29 10.87 7.87
C SER A 83 -3.54 10.23 7.29
N LYS A 84 -4.02 10.73 6.16
CA LYS A 84 -5.21 10.20 5.49
C LYS A 84 -4.99 8.80 4.93
N VAL A 85 -3.83 8.52 4.33
CA VAL A 85 -3.47 7.18 3.83
C VAL A 85 -3.50 6.17 4.99
N ILE A 86 -2.89 6.50 6.13
CA ILE A 86 -2.92 5.61 7.30
C ILE A 86 -4.34 5.41 7.83
N ALA A 87 -5.16 6.46 7.89
CA ALA A 87 -6.56 6.34 8.29
C ALA A 87 -7.34 5.40 7.36
N LEU A 88 -7.12 5.47 6.05
CA LEU A 88 -7.71 4.56 5.07
C LEU A 88 -7.23 3.12 5.27
N CYS A 89 -5.95 2.91 5.55
CA CYS A 89 -5.43 1.58 5.88
C CYS A 89 -6.12 0.96 7.10
N VAL A 90 -6.41 1.75 8.14
CA VAL A 90 -7.15 1.27 9.32
C VAL A 90 -8.62 0.99 8.96
N GLN A 91 -9.27 1.91 8.24
CA GLN A 91 -10.70 1.83 7.94
C GLN A 91 -11.06 0.67 6.99
N TYR A 92 -10.19 0.37 6.03
CA TYR A 92 -10.40 -0.66 5.01
C TYR A 92 -9.48 -1.87 5.22
N PHE A 93 -9.04 -2.10 6.46
CA PHE A 93 -8.05 -3.13 6.75
C PHE A 93 -8.49 -4.53 6.32
N ASP A 94 -9.76 -4.90 6.52
CA ASP A 94 -10.26 -6.24 6.13
C ASP A 94 -10.06 -6.52 4.63
N PHE A 95 -10.27 -5.49 3.79
CA PHE A 95 -10.02 -5.59 2.35
C PHE A 95 -8.52 -5.58 2.02
N ILE A 96 -7.76 -4.70 2.70
CA ILE A 96 -6.31 -4.55 2.53
C ILE A 96 -5.55 -5.79 3.01
N GLU A 97 -6.06 -6.53 3.98
CA GLU A 97 -5.43 -7.73 4.53
C GLU A 97 -5.49 -8.91 3.55
N THR A 98 -6.42 -8.88 2.60
CA THR A 98 -6.52 -9.92 1.57
C THR A 98 -5.51 -9.64 0.45
N ALA A 99 -4.72 -10.65 0.06
CA ALA A 99 -3.77 -10.50 -1.04
C ALA A 99 -4.51 -10.11 -2.34
N PRO A 100 -4.00 -9.14 -3.12
CA PRO A 100 -4.61 -8.76 -4.38
C PRO A 100 -4.48 -9.90 -5.40
N GLU A 101 -5.43 -9.95 -6.33
CA GLU A 101 -5.36 -10.86 -7.48
C GLU A 101 -4.21 -10.47 -8.42
N PRO A 102 -3.60 -11.43 -9.14
CA PRO A 102 -2.54 -11.16 -10.11
C PRO A 102 -2.95 -10.12 -11.16
N GLU A 103 -4.20 -10.18 -11.59
CA GLU A 103 -4.79 -9.29 -12.60
C GLU A 103 -4.85 -7.83 -12.10
N GLU A 104 -5.21 -7.63 -10.83
CA GLU A 104 -5.21 -6.31 -10.21
C GLU A 104 -3.80 -5.72 -10.11
N MET A 105 -2.83 -6.56 -9.74
CA MET A 105 -1.44 -6.17 -9.62
C MET A 105 -0.83 -5.82 -11.00
N GLU A 106 -1.20 -6.53 -12.06
CA GLU A 106 -0.82 -6.21 -13.44
C GLU A 106 -1.48 -4.91 -13.92
N GLU A 107 -2.75 -4.66 -13.60
CA GLU A 107 -3.43 -3.39 -13.93
C GLU A 107 -2.73 -2.21 -13.26
N VAL A 108 -2.37 -2.36 -11.98
CA VAL A 108 -1.62 -1.35 -11.22
C VAL A 108 -0.23 -1.12 -11.82
N LYS A 109 0.46 -2.19 -12.22
CA LYS A 109 1.79 -2.10 -12.86
C LYS A 109 1.74 -1.43 -14.23
N ALA A 110 0.69 -1.68 -15.00
CA ALA A 110 0.50 -1.10 -16.33
C ALA A 110 0.10 0.39 -16.30
N ASN A 111 -0.27 0.91 -15.13
CA ASN A 111 -0.76 2.27 -15.00
C ASN A 111 0.34 3.26 -14.60
N GLU A 112 0.88 3.97 -15.60
CA GLU A 112 1.95 4.97 -15.45
C GLU A 112 1.59 6.15 -14.53
N ASP A 113 0.30 6.45 -14.35
CA ASP A 113 -0.15 7.50 -13.43
C ASP A 113 0.01 7.08 -11.95
N TYR A 114 0.06 5.77 -11.70
CA TYR A 114 0.19 5.17 -10.37
C TYR A 114 1.61 4.70 -10.09
N PHE A 115 2.33 4.27 -11.12
CA PHE A 115 3.78 4.08 -11.10
C PHE A 115 4.45 5.17 -11.92
N PRO A 116 4.64 6.39 -11.38
CA PRO A 116 5.35 7.42 -12.12
C PRO A 116 6.74 6.91 -12.51
N ASP A 117 7.14 7.15 -13.76
CA ASP A 117 8.47 6.86 -14.31
C ASP A 117 9.64 7.36 -13.45
N GLY A 118 9.37 8.24 -12.47
CA GLY A 118 10.28 8.80 -11.49
C GLY A 118 10.47 8.00 -10.18
N MET A 119 10.04 6.73 -10.09
CA MET A 119 10.72 5.81 -9.16
C MET A 119 12.09 5.46 -9.75
N GLU A 120 12.95 6.50 -9.86
CA GLU A 120 14.34 6.38 -10.28
C GLU A 120 15.04 5.41 -9.34
N GLU A 121 15.95 4.62 -9.91
CA GLU A 121 16.93 3.83 -9.17
C GLU A 121 17.44 4.68 -8.02
N ILE A 122 17.20 4.26 -6.78
CA ILE A 122 17.81 4.95 -5.64
C ILE A 122 19.32 4.89 -5.90
N GLU A 123 19.97 6.06 -6.00
CA GLU A 123 21.39 6.19 -6.36
C GLU A 123 22.24 5.07 -5.74
N GLU A 124 23.07 4.41 -6.57
CA GLU A 124 24.01 3.37 -6.15
C GLU A 124 24.80 3.84 -4.92
N GLY A 125 24.47 3.29 -3.75
CA GLY A 125 25.03 3.69 -2.45
C GLY A 125 24.02 3.86 -1.32
N SER A 126 22.72 3.79 -1.60
CA SER A 126 21.67 3.70 -0.60
C SER A 126 21.42 2.24 -0.22
N GLU A 127 21.69 1.85 1.04
CA GLU A 127 21.43 0.50 1.62
C GLU A 127 19.93 0.11 1.69
N GLY A 128 19.05 0.71 0.89
CA GLY A 128 17.62 0.40 0.84
C GLY A 128 17.25 -0.46 -0.36
N ASP A 129 16.30 -1.38 -0.18
CA ASP A 129 15.76 -2.21 -1.26
C ASP A 129 15.25 -1.33 -2.40
N LYS A 130 15.66 -1.67 -3.63
CA LYS A 130 15.18 -1.01 -4.84
C LYS A 130 13.69 -1.34 -5.00
N PRO A 131 12.77 -0.36 -4.96
CA PRO A 131 11.35 -0.67 -4.84
C PRO A 131 10.76 -1.37 -6.08
N LYS A 132 11.34 -1.19 -7.27
CA LYS A 132 10.99 -1.98 -8.47
C LYS A 132 11.40 -3.46 -8.36
N GLU A 133 12.57 -3.75 -7.80
CA GLU A 133 13.03 -5.13 -7.62
C GLU A 133 12.20 -5.84 -6.53
N ALA A 134 11.90 -5.13 -5.43
CA ALA A 134 11.02 -5.63 -4.37
C ALA A 134 9.61 -5.95 -4.89
N PHE A 135 9.05 -5.04 -5.72
CA PHE A 135 7.78 -5.27 -6.41
C PHE A 135 7.79 -6.56 -7.23
N GLU A 136 8.79 -6.73 -8.10
CA GLU A 136 8.87 -7.89 -9.00
C GLU A 136 9.07 -9.21 -8.24
N ASP A 137 9.89 -9.21 -7.19
CA ASP A 137 10.09 -10.40 -6.37
C ASP A 137 8.79 -10.81 -5.65
N GLN A 138 8.07 -9.83 -5.10
CA GLN A 138 6.85 -10.10 -4.35
C GLN A 138 5.67 -10.46 -5.25
N PHE A 139 5.55 -9.82 -6.42
CA PHE A 139 4.59 -10.19 -7.44
C PHE A 139 4.77 -11.65 -7.89
N LYS A 140 6.03 -12.08 -8.12
CA LYS A 140 6.35 -13.48 -8.41
C LYS A 140 5.94 -14.42 -7.28
N ARG A 141 6.16 -14.05 -6.02
CA ARG A 141 5.75 -14.86 -4.87
C ARG A 141 4.23 -15.03 -4.79
N ILE A 142 3.47 -13.95 -5.01
CA ILE A 142 2.00 -13.96 -4.97
C ILE A 142 1.45 -14.83 -6.11
N THR A 143 1.95 -14.65 -7.33
CA THR A 143 1.52 -15.43 -8.51
C THR A 143 1.90 -16.91 -8.41
N SER A 144 3.07 -17.23 -7.85
CA SER A 144 3.48 -18.63 -7.66
C SER A 144 2.59 -19.35 -6.64
N ARG A 145 2.25 -18.69 -5.51
CA ARG A 145 1.40 -19.30 -4.47
C ARG A 145 0.00 -19.61 -4.99
N LYS A 146 -0.62 -18.70 -5.75
CA LYS A 146 -1.95 -18.95 -6.33
C LYS A 146 -1.96 -20.11 -7.31
N LYS A 147 -0.90 -20.26 -8.10
CA LYS A 147 -0.77 -21.38 -9.03
C LYS A 147 -0.67 -22.74 -8.32
N GLU A 148 -0.03 -22.78 -7.15
CA GLU A 148 0.01 -23.97 -6.29
C GLU A 148 -1.37 -24.25 -5.66
N GLU A 149 -2.07 -23.22 -5.18
CA GLU A 149 -3.43 -23.35 -4.61
C GLU A 149 -4.46 -23.86 -5.65
N GLU A 150 -4.39 -23.38 -6.90
CA GLU A 150 -5.25 -23.85 -8.00
C GLU A 150 -4.94 -25.31 -8.41
N GLU A 151 -3.66 -25.71 -8.41
CA GLU A 151 -3.25 -27.09 -8.72
C GLU A 151 -3.71 -28.08 -7.62
N ASP A 152 -3.63 -27.69 -6.35
CA ASP A 152 -4.10 -28.49 -5.22
C ASP A 152 -5.64 -28.66 -5.22
N GLU A 153 -6.40 -27.63 -5.60
CA GLU A 153 -7.87 -27.71 -5.73
C GLU A 153 -8.31 -28.64 -6.89
N GLU A 154 -7.60 -28.62 -8.03
CA GLU A 154 -7.88 -29.51 -9.16
C GLU A 154 -7.56 -30.99 -8.84
N GLU A 155 -6.53 -31.27 -8.03
CA GLU A 155 -6.21 -32.64 -7.59
C GLU A 155 -7.20 -33.20 -6.53
N GLU A 156 -7.87 -32.35 -5.74
CA GLU A 156 -8.88 -32.77 -4.77
C GLU A 156 -10.26 -33.06 -5.41
N GLU A 157 -10.52 -32.59 -6.63
CA GLU A 157 -11.76 -32.81 -7.39
C GLU A 157 -11.75 -34.07 -8.30
N GLU A 158 -10.59 -34.75 -8.47
CA GLU A 158 -10.43 -36.02 -9.22
C GLU A 158 -10.55 -37.30 -8.37
#